data_AF-A0A3M0NJ30-F1
#
_entry.id   AF-A0A3M0NJ30-F1
#
_cell.length_a   1.000
_cell.length_b   1.000
_cell.length_c   1.000
_cell.angle_alpha   90.00
_cell.angle_beta   90.00
_cell.angle_gamma   90.00
#
_symmetry.space_group_name_H-M   'P 1'
#
loop_
_entity.id
_entity.type
_entity.pdbx_description
1 polymer ?
#
loop_
_entity_poly.entity_id
_entity_poly.type
_entity_poly.pdbx_seq_one_letter_code
_entity_poly.pdbx_strand_id
1 'polypeptide(L)'
;MKIKLKNVMPYITTLLLLFLYVKNVSAEVDYRIENNVTTASIKEDGSLAIKKQITYKFKSQSKGVFYQQNLTPTQSLVDAKVKIQNENQIGRYSHNFSLQKVNSGYHFTVYNHVKPNSRCTVTYFYKITQAITNYRDIAELNFMIIGDNWDKDLDHAKAVVLFPGPVKNIKAWAHGPLNGYLKIDKKKGKITMTASNLDGHVGIEVHTIFPLSVTSKNKNIVDRTHRAFVLKQEKKLSQETNRKRKKIFISEIWLVLIIVLSATSATVLGFTVKKQGGTVHNSNSIPHNYECPSVNAVVAQIMDKVDMPDIRAFTAYLMELAVKKKVLIEDYQKDGTTFYRITLKDMHLISQDPLLAALFNDIGNGQTVTTEEIKNSRGKKVSQKVNHCYIDWRIKSYNEVVNQGLLAEKLIHKRNTNQTIICSLLFLSFGGALIFFFKFSEFRIVMLVVETILLFFGINALVHSNNMISFYSQKGAEITNQIRGFKHMLEDIGSFEMRDVGDLVLWEDIMPYAVTFDLAKKVLKELKIEFTTDEWQQSDFYIHEPIYNFNSKGFYESFNNSLGSACSIGGTSGDFSSGTSGGFGGGSGGGAF
;
A
#
# COMPACT_ATOMS: atom_id res chain seq x y z
N MET A 1 -15.71 23.21 9.66
CA MET A 1 -14.77 23.40 8.54
C MET A 1 -14.29 22.05 8.02
N LYS A 2 -14.99 21.42 7.06
CA LYS A 2 -14.70 20.06 6.59
C LYS A 2 -13.69 20.08 5.42
N ILE A 3 -12.40 19.92 5.71
CA ILE A 3 -11.40 19.66 4.65
C ILE A 3 -11.76 18.30 4.02
N LYS A 4 -12.04 18.27 2.72
CA LYS A 4 -12.52 17.07 2.02
C LYS A 4 -11.53 15.92 2.20
N LEU A 5 -11.94 14.82 2.84
CA LEU A 5 -11.03 13.70 3.14
C LEU A 5 -10.36 13.14 1.88
N LYS A 6 -11.06 13.14 0.73
CA LYS A 6 -10.51 12.84 -0.62
C LYS A 6 -9.26 13.64 -0.98
N ASN A 7 -9.15 14.90 -0.53
CA ASN A 7 -8.00 15.76 -0.78
C ASN A 7 -6.88 15.53 0.25
N VAL A 8 -7.19 15.09 1.46
CA VAL A 8 -6.19 14.84 2.53
C VAL A 8 -5.59 13.43 2.41
N MET A 9 -6.35 12.45 1.89
CA MET A 9 -5.90 11.06 1.68
C MET A 9 -4.54 10.94 0.97
N PRO A 10 -4.26 11.62 -0.17
CA PRO A 10 -2.94 11.56 -0.80
C PRO A 10 -1.83 12.17 0.07
N TYR A 11 -2.10 13.24 0.82
CA TYR A 11 -1.08 13.82 1.72
C TYR A 11 -0.84 12.94 2.94
N ILE A 12 -1.86 12.27 3.47
CA ILE A 12 -1.73 11.30 4.56
C ILE A 12 -0.97 10.05 4.12
N THR A 13 -1.25 9.49 2.93
CA THR A 13 -0.46 8.36 2.42
C THR A 13 0.97 8.77 2.07
N THR A 14 1.18 9.98 1.55
CA THR A 14 2.53 10.55 1.36
C THR A 14 3.26 10.73 2.69
N LEU A 15 2.57 11.20 3.74
CA LEU A 15 3.13 11.37 5.09
C LEU A 15 3.43 10.00 5.74
N LEU A 16 2.59 8.99 5.54
CA LEU A 16 2.84 7.62 5.99
C LEU A 16 4.06 7.02 5.26
N LEU A 17 4.21 7.27 3.96
CA LEU A 17 5.39 6.89 3.17
C LEU A 17 6.67 7.62 3.64
N LEU A 18 6.56 8.86 4.11
CA LEU A 18 7.65 9.58 4.77
C LEU A 18 7.99 9.00 6.15
N PHE A 19 7.01 8.56 6.94
CA PHE A 19 7.26 7.89 8.22
C PHE A 19 7.81 6.45 8.06
N LEU A 20 7.48 5.75 6.96
CA LEU A 20 8.17 4.53 6.54
C LEU A 20 9.64 4.77 6.13
N TYR A 21 10.07 6.05 6.03
CA TYR A 21 11.44 6.47 5.72
C TYR A 21 12.22 7.00 6.93
N VAL A 22 11.74 6.79 8.16
CA VAL A 22 12.54 7.03 9.38
C VAL A 22 13.66 5.98 9.46
N LYS A 23 14.79 6.27 8.79
CA LYS A 23 16.04 5.59 9.07
C LYS A 23 16.47 5.91 10.51
N ASN A 24 16.58 4.88 11.34
CA ASN A 24 17.38 4.96 12.55
C ASN A 24 18.82 5.31 12.16
N VAL A 25 19.25 6.54 12.45
CA VAL A 25 20.64 6.99 12.18
C VAL A 25 21.54 6.43 13.27
N SER A 26 21.80 5.12 13.18
CA SER A 26 23.03 4.56 13.74
C SER A 26 24.23 5.25 13.06
N ALA A 27 25.29 5.52 13.80
CA ALA A 27 26.56 6.03 13.26
C ALA A 27 27.37 4.91 12.56
N GLU A 28 26.67 4.06 11.82
CA GLU A 28 27.25 2.99 10.99
C GLU A 28 27.90 3.61 9.75
N VAL A 29 29.02 3.02 9.32
CA VAL A 29 29.72 3.48 8.11
C VAL A 29 28.86 3.17 6.88
N ASP A 30 28.56 4.16 6.04
CA ASP A 30 27.87 3.93 4.75
C ASP A 30 28.91 3.64 3.66
N TYR A 31 28.94 2.39 3.20
CA TYR A 31 29.85 1.88 2.17
C TYR A 31 29.18 0.79 1.33
N ARG A 32 29.85 0.39 0.24
CA ARG A 32 29.52 -0.79 -0.58
C ARG A 32 30.77 -1.61 -0.90
N ILE A 33 30.58 -2.90 -1.16
CA ILE A 33 31.63 -3.82 -1.61
C ILE A 33 31.51 -3.95 -3.14
N GLU A 34 32.20 -3.07 -3.88
CA GLU A 34 32.15 -3.04 -5.35
C GLU A 34 32.70 -4.33 -5.99
N ASN A 35 33.72 -4.94 -5.37
CA ASN A 35 34.38 -6.16 -5.84
C ASN A 35 34.94 -7.01 -4.69
N ASN A 36 34.76 -8.34 -4.77
CA ASN A 36 35.44 -9.32 -3.93
C ASN A 36 36.05 -10.44 -4.80
N VAL A 37 37.37 -10.40 -4.96
CA VAL A 37 38.15 -11.32 -5.81
C VAL A 37 39.03 -12.22 -4.94
N THR A 38 38.61 -13.47 -4.75
CA THR A 38 39.36 -14.47 -3.97
C THR A 38 40.04 -15.48 -4.89
N THR A 39 41.35 -15.67 -4.74
CA THR A 39 42.13 -16.70 -5.45
C THR A 39 42.74 -17.66 -4.43
N ALA A 40 42.39 -18.94 -4.51
CA ALA A 40 42.99 -20.02 -3.73
C ALA A 40 43.94 -20.83 -4.61
N SER A 41 45.21 -20.91 -4.24
CA SER A 41 46.23 -21.65 -5.01
C SER A 41 46.61 -22.93 -4.28
N ILE A 42 46.27 -24.07 -4.86
CA ILE A 42 46.55 -25.41 -4.33
C ILE A 42 48.06 -25.65 -4.27
N LYS A 43 48.50 -26.32 -3.20
CA LYS A 43 49.88 -26.73 -2.96
C LYS A 43 49.99 -28.24 -2.77
N GLU A 44 51.15 -28.79 -3.07
CA GLU A 44 51.42 -30.25 -3.00
C GLU A 44 51.22 -30.84 -1.59
N ASP A 45 51.36 -30.00 -0.54
CA ASP A 45 51.15 -30.35 0.88
C ASP A 45 49.67 -30.35 1.31
N GLY A 46 48.73 -30.15 0.39
CA GLY A 46 47.29 -30.11 0.68
C GLY A 46 46.80 -28.77 1.27
N SER A 47 47.66 -27.75 1.29
CA SER A 47 47.28 -26.40 1.72
C SER A 47 46.76 -25.52 0.57
N LEU A 48 46.14 -24.40 0.94
CA LEU A 48 45.77 -23.33 0.01
C LEU A 48 46.54 -22.06 0.36
N ALA A 49 47.27 -21.50 -0.62
CA ALA A 49 47.75 -20.12 -0.54
C ALA A 49 46.65 -19.19 -1.08
N ILE A 50 46.07 -18.39 -0.21
CA ILE A 50 44.97 -17.47 -0.50
C ILE A 50 45.50 -16.07 -0.82
N LYS A 51 44.93 -15.45 -1.85
CA LYS A 51 44.92 -14.01 -2.09
C LYS A 51 43.46 -13.55 -2.18
N LYS A 52 42.97 -12.79 -1.21
CA LYS A 52 41.61 -12.24 -1.15
C LYS A 52 41.68 -10.72 -1.28
N GLN A 53 41.13 -10.17 -2.36
CA GLN A 53 41.15 -8.75 -2.68
C GLN A 53 39.72 -8.19 -2.64
N ILE A 54 39.47 -7.23 -1.76
CA ILE A 54 38.15 -6.65 -1.53
C ILE A 54 38.25 -5.14 -1.76
N THR A 55 37.40 -4.60 -2.63
CA THR A 55 37.32 -3.17 -2.96
C THR A 55 36.05 -2.59 -2.36
N TYR A 56 36.24 -1.66 -1.44
CA TYR A 56 35.19 -0.92 -0.75
C TYR A 56 35.09 0.48 -1.35
N LYS A 57 33.86 0.97 -1.52
CA LYS A 57 33.56 2.38 -1.80
C LYS A 57 32.82 2.98 -0.62
N PHE A 58 33.47 3.92 0.05
CA PHE A 58 32.94 4.61 1.22
C PHE A 58 32.20 5.87 0.79
N LYS A 59 31.09 6.19 1.47
CA LYS A 59 30.41 7.49 1.38
C LYS A 59 30.64 8.31 2.64
N SER A 60 30.61 7.68 3.82
CA SER A 60 31.03 8.31 5.09
C SER A 60 32.55 8.18 5.29
N GLN A 61 33.07 8.76 6.37
CA GLN A 61 34.41 8.43 6.86
C GLN A 61 34.43 7.01 7.47
N SER A 62 35.59 6.36 7.45
CA SER A 62 35.85 5.08 8.11
C SER A 62 37.20 5.10 8.86
N LYS A 63 37.33 4.28 9.90
CA LYS A 63 38.56 3.97 10.64
C LYS A 63 39.24 2.70 10.15
N GLY A 64 38.50 1.77 9.54
CA GLY A 64 39.06 0.53 9.01
C GLY A 64 38.03 -0.47 8.50
N VAL A 65 38.52 -1.64 8.11
CA VAL A 65 37.70 -2.79 7.70
C VAL A 65 38.05 -4.03 8.50
N PHE A 66 37.09 -4.93 8.66
CA PHE A 66 37.33 -6.24 9.27
C PHE A 66 37.00 -7.36 8.28
N TYR A 67 37.64 -8.51 8.47
CA TYR A 67 37.36 -9.72 7.69
C TYR A 67 37.58 -10.97 8.54
N GLN A 68 36.57 -11.83 8.61
CA GLN A 68 36.61 -13.11 9.30
C GLN A 68 36.69 -14.27 8.30
N GLN A 69 37.71 -15.12 8.47
CA GLN A 69 37.84 -16.42 7.81
C GLN A 69 37.48 -17.50 8.82
N ASN A 70 36.28 -18.05 8.69
CA ASN A 70 35.92 -19.27 9.41
C ASN A 70 36.64 -20.49 8.80
N LEU A 71 37.00 -21.45 9.65
CA LEU A 71 37.78 -22.66 9.34
C LEU A 71 37.29 -23.83 10.22
N THR A 72 37.62 -25.07 9.85
CA THR A 72 37.39 -26.22 10.75
C THR A 72 38.44 -26.27 11.87
N PRO A 73 38.19 -26.95 13.01
CA PRO A 73 39.17 -27.09 14.10
C PRO A 73 40.49 -27.76 13.70
N THR A 74 40.52 -28.51 12.60
CA THR A 74 41.71 -29.16 12.04
C THR A 74 42.55 -28.23 11.15
N GLN A 75 42.02 -27.08 10.75
CA GLN A 75 42.67 -26.12 9.86
C GLN A 75 43.29 -24.98 10.67
N SER A 76 44.24 -24.25 10.07
CA SER A 76 44.80 -23.03 10.66
C SER A 76 45.23 -22.04 9.59
N LEU A 77 45.12 -20.76 9.92
CA LEU A 77 45.57 -19.65 9.09
C LEU A 77 46.98 -19.25 9.52
N VAL A 78 47.94 -19.32 8.59
CA VAL A 78 49.35 -18.94 8.81
C VAL A 78 49.84 -17.99 7.71
N ASP A 79 51.05 -17.46 7.85
CA ASP A 79 51.74 -16.57 6.89
C ASP A 79 50.94 -15.29 6.50
N ALA A 80 50.14 -14.78 7.43
CA ALA A 80 49.21 -13.67 7.19
C ALA A 80 49.90 -12.34 6.89
N LYS A 81 49.52 -11.68 5.78
CA LYS A 81 50.01 -10.36 5.35
C LYS A 81 48.87 -9.55 4.72
N VAL A 82 48.83 -8.25 4.98
CA VAL A 82 47.81 -7.34 4.44
C VAL A 82 48.45 -6.27 3.56
N LYS A 83 47.85 -6.00 2.40
CA LYS A 83 48.20 -4.89 1.49
C LYS A 83 47.00 -3.96 1.32
N ILE A 84 47.19 -2.66 1.50
CA ILE A 84 46.15 -1.64 1.40
C ILE A 84 46.43 -0.74 0.19
N GLN A 85 45.40 -0.37 -0.55
CA GLN A 85 45.48 0.55 -1.68
C GLN A 85 44.28 1.50 -1.67
N ASN A 86 44.48 2.74 -1.22
CA ASN A 86 43.49 3.80 -1.34
C ASN A 86 43.43 4.34 -2.78
N GLU A 87 42.35 5.04 -3.11
CA GLU A 87 42.16 5.70 -4.41
C GLU A 87 43.34 6.63 -4.75
N ASN A 88 43.80 6.57 -6.00
CA ASN A 88 44.97 7.29 -6.52
C ASN A 88 46.30 7.05 -5.79
N GLN A 89 46.42 6.00 -4.95
CA GLN A 89 47.66 5.62 -4.28
C GLN A 89 48.23 4.29 -4.80
N ILE A 90 49.56 4.18 -4.84
CA ILE A 90 50.25 2.89 -5.04
C ILE A 90 50.09 2.07 -3.76
N GLY A 91 49.46 0.88 -3.87
CA GLY A 91 49.18 0.05 -2.70
C GLY A 91 50.43 -0.46 -1.98
N ARG A 92 50.41 -0.48 -0.65
CA ARG A 92 51.54 -0.80 0.24
C ARG A 92 51.17 -1.91 1.22
N TYR A 93 52.16 -2.70 1.67
CA TYR A 93 51.93 -3.64 2.78
C TYR A 93 51.68 -2.84 4.07
N SER A 94 50.66 -3.24 4.83
CA SER A 94 50.35 -2.66 6.13
C SER A 94 50.87 -3.54 7.24
N HIS A 95 51.52 -2.92 8.22
CA HIS A 95 51.80 -3.52 9.53
C HIS A 95 50.75 -3.11 10.58
N ASN A 96 49.83 -2.20 10.23
CA ASN A 96 48.73 -1.76 11.08
C ASN A 96 47.48 -2.62 10.85
N PHE A 97 47.58 -3.90 11.21
CA PHE A 97 46.44 -4.81 11.27
C PHE A 97 46.61 -5.78 12.45
N SER A 98 45.50 -6.23 13.02
CA SER A 98 45.49 -7.34 13.98
C SER A 98 44.99 -8.62 13.29
N LEU A 99 45.40 -9.76 13.83
CA LEU A 99 44.86 -11.07 13.50
C LEU A 99 44.59 -11.81 14.81
N GLN A 100 43.33 -12.03 15.13
CA GLN A 100 42.89 -12.72 16.34
C GLN A 100 42.35 -14.11 15.96
N LYS A 101 42.69 -15.14 16.75
CA LYS A 101 42.06 -16.45 16.64
C LYS A 101 40.76 -16.44 17.43
N VAL A 102 39.67 -16.88 16.81
CA VAL A 102 38.31 -16.93 17.38
C VAL A 102 37.75 -18.36 17.28
N ASN A 103 36.69 -18.67 18.01
CA ASN A 103 36.14 -20.03 18.11
C ASN A 103 35.83 -20.68 16.75
N SER A 104 35.44 -19.88 15.75
CA SER A 104 35.09 -20.33 14.41
C SER A 104 36.23 -20.23 13.38
N GLY A 105 37.41 -19.70 13.74
CA GLY A 105 38.49 -19.43 12.79
C GLY A 105 39.36 -18.23 13.18
N TYR A 106 39.49 -17.25 12.28
CA TYR A 106 40.38 -16.10 12.45
C TYR A 106 39.73 -14.80 11.99
N HIS A 107 39.91 -13.75 12.78
CA HIS A 107 39.37 -12.40 12.55
C HIS A 107 40.52 -11.41 12.29
N PHE A 108 40.50 -10.73 11.14
CA PHE A 108 41.38 -9.62 10.80
C PHE A 108 40.70 -8.29 11.13
N THR A 109 41.43 -7.37 11.76
CA THR A 109 41.04 -5.95 11.86
C THR A 109 42.11 -5.10 11.18
N VAL A 110 41.75 -4.32 10.16
CA VAL A 110 42.68 -3.54 9.32
C VAL A 110 42.38 -2.06 9.47
N TYR A 111 43.25 -1.34 10.17
CA TYR A 111 43.09 0.10 10.43
C TYR A 111 43.58 0.93 9.25
N ASN A 112 42.70 1.76 8.69
CA ASN A 112 42.97 2.63 7.56
C ASN A 112 41.90 3.72 7.49
N HIS A 113 42.28 4.98 7.77
CA HIS A 113 41.34 6.09 7.72
C HIS A 113 41.00 6.48 6.28
N VAL A 114 39.79 6.13 5.83
CA VAL A 114 39.29 6.46 4.49
C VAL A 114 38.37 7.68 4.57
N LYS A 115 38.54 8.62 3.64
CA LYS A 115 37.70 9.81 3.51
C LYS A 115 36.34 9.48 2.87
N PRO A 116 35.29 10.29 3.13
CA PRO A 116 34.05 10.27 2.37
C PRO A 116 34.24 10.16 0.86
N ASN A 117 33.29 9.49 0.19
CA ASN A 117 33.23 9.29 -1.27
C ASN A 117 34.47 8.66 -1.94
N SER A 118 35.37 8.04 -1.17
CA SER A 118 36.66 7.49 -1.65
C SER A 118 36.66 5.96 -1.69
N ARG A 119 37.51 5.38 -2.54
CA ARG A 119 37.76 3.93 -2.60
C ARG A 119 38.94 3.47 -1.76
N CYS A 120 38.85 2.23 -1.26
CA CYS A 120 39.96 1.47 -0.72
C CYS A 120 39.88 0.00 -1.14
N THR A 121 40.99 -0.55 -1.62
CA THR A 121 41.16 -1.99 -1.88
C THR A 121 42.08 -2.59 -0.82
N VAL A 122 41.57 -3.54 -0.04
CA VAL A 122 42.36 -4.33 0.91
C VAL A 122 42.60 -5.72 0.34
N THR A 123 43.86 -6.18 0.37
CA THR A 123 44.28 -7.48 -0.15
C THR A 123 44.95 -8.28 0.95
N TYR A 124 44.29 -9.36 1.37
CA TYR A 124 44.77 -10.32 2.35
C TYR A 124 45.54 -11.45 1.64
N PHE A 125 46.67 -11.83 2.19
CA PHE A 125 47.46 -13.00 1.80
C PHE A 125 47.63 -13.90 3.03
N TYR A 126 47.36 -15.20 2.89
CA TYR A 126 47.52 -16.17 3.98
C TYR A 126 47.55 -17.61 3.43
N LYS A 127 48.00 -18.56 4.25
CA LYS A 127 47.97 -20.00 3.97
C LYS A 127 46.94 -20.68 4.88
N ILE A 128 46.01 -21.44 4.30
CA ILE A 128 45.13 -22.36 5.05
C ILE A 128 45.77 -23.74 5.04
N THR A 129 46.11 -24.29 6.21
CA THR A 129 46.61 -25.66 6.37
C THR A 129 45.46 -26.68 6.32
N GLN A 130 45.75 -27.93 5.91
CA GLN A 130 44.79 -29.06 5.91
C GLN A 130 43.46 -28.75 5.20
N ALA A 131 43.52 -28.02 4.08
CA ALA A 131 42.36 -27.58 3.31
C ALA A 131 41.88 -28.61 2.28
N ILE A 132 42.74 -29.56 1.90
CA ILE A 132 42.45 -30.65 0.96
C ILE A 132 42.53 -31.99 1.68
N THR A 133 41.58 -32.87 1.41
CA THR A 133 41.58 -34.26 1.91
C THR A 133 41.96 -35.21 0.78
N ASN A 134 42.97 -36.05 0.99
CA ASN A 134 43.33 -37.13 0.07
C ASN A 134 42.59 -38.41 0.49
N TYR A 135 41.74 -38.94 -0.38
CA TYR A 135 41.13 -40.27 -0.28
C TYR A 135 41.90 -41.29 -1.14
N ARG A 136 41.56 -42.58 -1.08
CA ARG A 136 42.22 -43.63 -1.89
C ARG A 136 42.13 -43.39 -3.41
N ASP A 137 41.09 -42.68 -3.87
CA ASP A 137 40.74 -42.54 -5.30
C ASP A 137 40.67 -41.10 -5.83
N ILE A 138 40.67 -40.08 -4.94
CA ILE A 138 40.62 -38.65 -5.28
C ILE A 138 41.29 -37.79 -4.21
N ALA A 139 41.82 -36.63 -4.60
CA ALA A 139 41.97 -35.49 -3.71
C ALA A 139 40.72 -34.59 -3.82
N GLU A 140 40.25 -34.05 -2.69
CA GLU A 140 39.02 -33.26 -2.58
C GLU A 140 39.27 -31.92 -1.88
N LEU A 141 38.69 -30.87 -2.45
CA LEU A 141 38.49 -29.58 -1.82
C LEU A 141 36.99 -29.26 -1.86
N ASN A 142 36.34 -29.13 -0.70
CA ASN A 142 35.03 -28.49 -0.59
C ASN A 142 35.13 -27.27 0.33
N PHE A 143 34.92 -26.04 -0.18
CA PHE A 143 35.28 -24.81 0.53
C PHE A 143 34.41 -23.60 0.14
N MET A 144 33.83 -22.92 1.12
CA MET A 144 33.15 -21.63 0.96
C MET A 144 34.15 -20.48 0.80
N ILE A 145 34.70 -20.38 -0.41
CA ILE A 145 35.80 -19.49 -0.82
C ILE A 145 35.44 -17.99 -0.75
N ILE A 146 34.16 -17.66 -0.93
CA ILE A 146 33.56 -16.39 -0.50
C ILE A 146 32.41 -16.77 0.43
N GLY A 147 32.48 -16.36 1.69
CA GLY A 147 31.47 -16.73 2.69
C GLY A 147 30.16 -15.94 2.59
N ASP A 148 29.27 -16.23 3.51
CA ASP A 148 27.84 -15.90 3.60
C ASP A 148 27.50 -15.02 4.82
N ASN A 149 28.44 -14.20 5.28
CA ASN A 149 28.27 -13.35 6.47
C ASN A 149 28.94 -11.97 6.29
N TRP A 150 28.48 -11.22 5.29
CA TRP A 150 28.92 -9.86 5.01
C TRP A 150 27.87 -8.85 5.46
N ASP A 151 28.30 -7.76 6.08
CA ASP A 151 27.44 -6.66 6.56
C ASP A 151 26.70 -5.94 5.41
N LYS A 152 27.12 -6.13 4.16
CA LYS A 152 26.64 -5.49 2.94
C LYS A 152 26.76 -6.45 1.76
N ASP A 153 25.84 -6.34 0.80
CA ASP A 153 25.90 -7.06 -0.48
C ASP A 153 27.17 -6.74 -1.27
N LEU A 154 27.55 -7.69 -2.14
CA LEU A 154 28.75 -7.62 -2.97
C LEU A 154 28.33 -7.45 -4.43
N ASP A 155 28.56 -6.25 -4.98
CA ASP A 155 28.18 -5.90 -6.36
C ASP A 155 28.77 -6.92 -7.36
N HIS A 156 30.04 -7.33 -7.14
CA HIS A 156 30.73 -8.36 -7.93
C HIS A 156 31.54 -9.32 -7.06
N ALA A 157 31.18 -10.61 -7.08
CA ALA A 157 31.88 -11.68 -6.38
C ALA A 157 32.58 -12.62 -7.36
N LYS A 158 33.88 -12.90 -7.15
CA LYS A 158 34.70 -13.71 -8.03
C LYS A 158 35.65 -14.61 -7.27
N ALA A 159 35.46 -15.92 -7.39
CA ALA A 159 36.31 -16.94 -6.79
C ALA A 159 37.12 -17.70 -7.84
N VAL A 160 38.38 -18.01 -7.55
CA VAL A 160 39.29 -18.71 -8.45
C VAL A 160 40.05 -19.78 -7.68
N VAL A 161 40.07 -21.01 -8.19
CA VAL A 161 40.98 -22.07 -7.71
C VAL A 161 42.06 -22.28 -8.77
N LEU A 162 43.32 -22.21 -8.35
CA LEU A 162 44.49 -22.47 -9.20
C LEU A 162 45.19 -23.75 -8.76
N PHE A 163 45.51 -24.60 -9.73
CA PHE A 163 46.31 -25.81 -9.57
C PHE A 163 47.79 -25.49 -9.89
N PRO A 164 48.77 -26.28 -9.41
CA PRO A 164 50.19 -26.09 -9.73
C PRO A 164 50.53 -26.16 -11.23
N GLY A 165 49.67 -26.77 -12.05
CA GLY A 165 49.83 -26.90 -13.50
C GLY A 165 48.56 -27.45 -14.18
N PRO A 166 48.64 -27.86 -15.45
CA PRO A 166 47.51 -28.44 -16.19
C PRO A 166 47.01 -29.75 -15.57
N VAL A 167 45.69 -29.93 -15.45
CA VAL A 167 45.09 -31.14 -14.84
C VAL A 167 43.95 -31.69 -15.70
N LYS A 168 44.18 -32.85 -16.34
CA LYS A 168 43.21 -33.50 -17.24
C LYS A 168 41.90 -33.90 -16.55
N ASN A 169 41.97 -34.35 -15.30
CA ASN A 169 40.89 -35.05 -14.59
C ASN A 169 40.27 -34.25 -13.43
N ILE A 170 40.16 -32.92 -13.55
CA ILE A 170 39.31 -32.10 -12.66
C ILE A 170 37.83 -32.44 -12.92
N LYS A 171 37.05 -32.59 -11.84
CA LYS A 171 35.61 -32.29 -11.77
C LYS A 171 35.38 -31.23 -10.70
N ALA A 172 34.52 -30.26 -10.97
CA ALA A 172 34.13 -29.24 -10.00
C ALA A 172 32.64 -28.89 -10.11
N TRP A 173 32.07 -28.52 -8.99
CA TRP A 173 30.73 -28.01 -8.77
C TRP A 173 30.84 -26.72 -7.95
N ALA A 174 29.82 -25.87 -8.02
CA ALA A 174 29.76 -24.64 -7.25
C ALA A 174 28.35 -24.40 -6.74
N HIS A 175 28.25 -24.02 -5.47
CA HIS A 175 27.00 -23.70 -4.79
C HIS A 175 26.99 -22.21 -4.41
N GLY A 176 25.83 -21.56 -4.48
CA GLY A 176 25.68 -20.10 -4.39
C GLY A 176 24.40 -19.61 -5.08
N PRO A 177 24.32 -18.33 -5.49
CA PRO A 177 23.10 -17.76 -6.04
C PRO A 177 22.76 -18.33 -7.43
N LEU A 178 21.48 -18.24 -7.82
CA LEU A 178 20.99 -18.83 -9.07
C LEU A 178 21.58 -18.19 -10.35
N ASN A 179 22.05 -16.94 -10.26
CA ASN A 179 22.76 -16.22 -11.33
C ASN A 179 24.27 -16.55 -11.39
N GLY A 180 24.79 -17.38 -10.49
CA GLY A 180 26.21 -17.77 -10.45
C GLY A 180 26.65 -18.60 -11.66
N TYR A 181 27.87 -18.37 -12.11
CA TYR A 181 28.51 -19.05 -13.25
C TYR A 181 29.80 -19.75 -12.84
N LEU A 182 30.08 -20.92 -13.44
CA LEU A 182 31.25 -21.77 -13.18
C LEU A 182 31.96 -22.12 -14.50
N LYS A 183 33.28 -21.93 -14.54
CA LYS A 183 34.14 -22.27 -15.68
C LYS A 183 35.39 -23.05 -15.24
N ILE A 184 35.69 -24.14 -15.95
CA ILE A 184 36.86 -25.00 -15.70
C ILE A 184 37.77 -24.96 -16.92
N ASP A 185 38.98 -24.40 -16.78
CA ASP A 185 40.06 -24.46 -17.76
C ASP A 185 41.09 -25.50 -17.31
N LYS A 186 40.97 -26.71 -17.87
CA LYS A 186 41.85 -27.85 -17.59
C LYS A 186 43.28 -27.64 -18.12
N LYS A 187 43.45 -26.87 -19.20
CA LYS A 187 44.77 -26.58 -19.80
C LYS A 187 45.56 -25.59 -18.95
N LYS A 188 44.89 -24.62 -18.32
CA LYS A 188 45.51 -23.62 -17.41
C LYS A 188 45.44 -23.98 -15.93
N GLY A 189 44.96 -25.18 -15.59
CA GLY A 189 44.83 -25.63 -14.19
C GLY A 189 43.98 -24.67 -13.36
N LYS A 190 42.80 -24.29 -13.85
CA LYS A 190 42.02 -23.18 -13.27
C LYS A 190 40.52 -23.45 -13.22
N ILE A 191 39.93 -23.24 -12.05
CA ILE A 191 38.47 -23.10 -11.88
C ILE A 191 38.19 -21.61 -11.63
N THR A 192 37.09 -21.08 -12.16
CA THR A 192 36.65 -19.71 -11.93
C THR A 192 35.14 -19.69 -11.74
N MET A 193 34.69 -19.01 -10.69
CA MET A 193 33.29 -18.81 -10.34
C MET A 193 33.02 -17.32 -10.21
N THR A 194 31.84 -16.88 -10.64
CA THR A 194 31.42 -15.47 -10.59
C THR A 194 29.94 -15.34 -10.30
N ALA A 195 29.58 -14.37 -9.47
CA ALA A 195 28.22 -13.87 -9.29
C ALA A 195 28.24 -12.34 -9.26
N SER A 196 27.12 -11.72 -9.62
CA SER A 196 26.90 -10.27 -9.51
C SER A 196 25.70 -10.03 -8.61
N ASN A 197 25.72 -8.93 -7.85
CA ASN A 197 24.74 -8.64 -6.79
C ASN A 197 24.57 -9.85 -5.86
N LEU A 198 25.67 -10.31 -5.28
CA LEU A 198 25.67 -11.39 -4.29
C LEU A 198 25.18 -10.84 -2.95
N ASP A 199 24.03 -11.32 -2.52
CA ASP A 199 23.45 -11.07 -1.20
C ASP A 199 24.47 -11.35 -0.09
N GLY A 200 24.60 -10.45 0.89
CA GLY A 200 25.59 -10.55 1.97
C GLY A 200 25.49 -11.83 2.81
N HIS A 201 24.32 -12.48 2.80
CA HIS A 201 24.02 -13.73 3.50
C HIS A 201 24.04 -14.96 2.58
N VAL A 202 24.64 -14.86 1.39
CA VAL A 202 24.79 -15.95 0.42
C VAL A 202 26.25 -16.10 -0.02
N GLY A 203 26.83 -17.28 0.21
CA GLY A 203 28.22 -17.57 -0.15
C GLY A 203 28.41 -18.07 -1.59
N ILE A 204 29.68 -18.25 -1.95
CA ILE A 204 30.12 -19.07 -3.09
C ILE A 204 31.00 -20.20 -2.54
N GLU A 205 30.50 -21.42 -2.61
CA GLU A 205 31.18 -22.67 -2.25
C GLU A 205 31.67 -23.39 -3.51
N VAL A 206 32.89 -23.94 -3.45
CA VAL A 206 33.47 -24.77 -4.51
C VAL A 206 33.72 -26.18 -3.98
N HIS A 207 33.11 -27.17 -4.63
CA HIS A 207 33.39 -28.58 -4.41
C HIS A 207 34.14 -29.11 -5.63
N THR A 208 35.38 -29.55 -5.48
CA THR A 208 36.20 -30.05 -6.60
C THR A 208 37.00 -31.28 -6.21
N ILE A 209 37.00 -32.27 -7.10
CA ILE A 209 37.74 -33.52 -6.98
C ILE A 209 38.71 -33.70 -8.15
N PHE A 210 39.93 -34.14 -7.85
CA PHE A 210 41.06 -34.15 -8.78
C PHE A 210 42.08 -35.25 -8.43
N PRO A 211 43.09 -35.53 -9.29
CA PRO A 211 44.06 -36.59 -9.05
C PRO A 211 45.00 -36.32 -7.86
N LEU A 212 45.33 -37.37 -7.11
CA LEU A 212 46.25 -37.35 -5.96
C LEU A 212 47.67 -36.83 -6.33
N SER A 213 48.07 -36.90 -7.59
CA SER A 213 49.35 -36.36 -8.07
C SER A 213 49.49 -34.83 -7.93
N VAL A 214 48.38 -34.11 -7.72
CA VAL A 214 48.36 -32.67 -7.40
C VAL A 214 48.79 -32.41 -5.95
N THR A 215 48.54 -33.36 -5.05
CA THR A 215 48.72 -33.26 -3.59
C THR A 215 49.53 -34.43 -3.04
N SER A 216 50.62 -34.75 -3.73
CA SER A 216 51.52 -35.89 -3.45
C SER A 216 52.26 -35.80 -2.10
N LYS A 217 52.28 -34.63 -1.45
CA LYS A 217 52.92 -34.39 -0.15
C LYS A 217 51.90 -34.08 0.97
N ASN A 218 50.60 -34.20 0.69
CA ASN A 218 49.53 -33.95 1.65
C ASN A 218 49.47 -35.06 2.71
N LYS A 219 49.41 -34.68 3.98
CA LYS A 219 49.30 -35.60 5.13
C LYS A 219 47.86 -35.78 5.63
N ASN A 220 46.91 -34.95 5.21
CA ASN A 220 45.49 -35.11 5.51
C ASN A 220 44.90 -36.20 4.59
N ILE A 221 45.07 -37.46 5.00
CA ILE A 221 44.68 -38.67 4.26
C ILE A 221 43.57 -39.39 5.03
N VAL A 222 42.53 -39.84 4.32
CA VAL A 222 41.44 -40.66 4.88
C VAL A 222 41.33 -41.94 4.06
N ASP A 223 41.54 -43.09 4.72
CA ASP A 223 41.78 -44.38 4.06
C ASP A 223 40.50 -45.09 3.56
N ARG A 224 39.76 -44.43 2.67
CA ARG A 224 38.57 -44.96 1.98
C ARG A 224 38.49 -44.48 0.53
N THR A 225 37.71 -45.14 -0.30
CA THR A 225 37.26 -44.58 -1.58
C THR A 225 36.12 -43.59 -1.35
N HIS A 226 36.06 -42.50 -2.13
CA HIS A 226 35.07 -41.45 -1.93
C HIS A 226 34.48 -40.85 -3.22
N ARG A 227 35.10 -41.07 -4.39
CA ARG A 227 34.66 -40.52 -5.68
C ARG A 227 33.21 -40.86 -6.03
N ALA A 228 32.75 -42.07 -5.70
CA ALA A 228 31.38 -42.50 -5.96
C ALA A 228 30.34 -41.80 -5.05
N PHE A 229 30.72 -41.46 -3.82
CA PHE A 229 29.86 -40.75 -2.87
C PHE A 229 29.63 -39.31 -3.33
N VAL A 230 30.72 -38.56 -3.61
CA VAL A 230 30.67 -37.19 -4.13
C VAL A 230 29.82 -37.10 -5.40
N LEU A 231 30.01 -38.02 -6.35
CA LEU A 231 29.24 -38.04 -7.60
C LEU A 231 27.75 -38.33 -7.40
N LYS A 232 27.37 -39.05 -6.33
CA LYS A 232 25.96 -39.30 -5.97
C LYS A 232 25.35 -38.08 -5.27
N GLN A 233 26.09 -37.44 -4.37
CA GLN A 233 25.70 -36.21 -3.66
C GLN A 233 25.45 -35.05 -4.63
N GLU A 234 26.43 -34.75 -5.49
CA GLU A 234 26.34 -33.64 -6.45
C GLU A 234 25.30 -33.87 -7.55
N LYS A 235 25.02 -35.12 -7.93
CA LYS A 235 23.89 -35.46 -8.80
C LYS A 235 22.54 -35.13 -8.14
N LYS A 236 22.40 -35.36 -6.83
CA LYS A 236 21.19 -35.00 -6.07
C LYS A 236 21.04 -33.47 -5.97
N LEU A 237 22.08 -32.76 -5.54
CA LEU A 237 22.08 -31.30 -5.38
C LEU A 237 21.77 -30.57 -6.70
N SER A 238 22.38 -30.98 -7.82
CA SER A 238 22.09 -30.41 -9.14
C SER A 238 20.65 -30.69 -9.60
N GLN A 239 20.08 -31.86 -9.32
CA GLN A 239 18.67 -32.14 -9.60
C GLN A 239 17.70 -31.29 -8.75
N GLU A 240 18.03 -31.05 -7.48
CA GLU A 240 17.24 -30.20 -6.59
C GLU A 240 17.32 -28.72 -6.98
N THR A 241 18.50 -28.21 -7.32
CA THR A 241 18.69 -26.85 -7.86
C THR A 241 17.96 -26.67 -9.20
N ASN A 242 17.99 -27.66 -10.09
CA ASN A 242 17.21 -27.62 -11.34
C ASN A 242 15.69 -27.66 -11.09
N ARG A 243 15.21 -28.39 -10.07
CA ARG A 243 13.80 -28.35 -9.63
C ARG A 243 13.42 -26.97 -9.06
N LYS A 244 14.28 -26.34 -8.25
CA LYS A 244 14.08 -24.96 -7.75
C LYS A 244 14.02 -23.96 -8.90
N ARG A 245 14.97 -23.99 -9.84
CA ARG A 245 14.98 -23.14 -11.05
C ARG A 245 13.70 -23.31 -11.88
N LYS A 246 13.25 -24.55 -12.14
CA LYS A 246 11.98 -24.81 -12.85
C LYS A 246 10.76 -24.27 -12.09
N LYS A 247 10.68 -24.43 -10.76
CA LYS A 247 9.58 -23.87 -9.97
C LYS A 247 9.52 -22.34 -10.06
N ILE A 248 10.66 -21.66 -10.00
CA ILE A 248 10.77 -20.20 -10.11
C ILE A 248 10.34 -19.72 -11.50
N PHE A 249 10.87 -20.33 -12.57
CA PHE A 249 10.46 -20.01 -13.94
C PHE A 249 8.96 -20.23 -14.18
N ILE A 250 8.38 -21.29 -13.61
CA ILE A 250 6.94 -21.56 -13.69
C ILE A 250 6.12 -20.51 -12.92
N SER A 251 6.55 -20.08 -11.72
CA SER A 251 5.82 -19.03 -10.98
C SER A 251 5.97 -17.65 -11.61
N GLU A 252 7.03 -17.39 -12.36
CA GLU A 252 7.20 -16.18 -13.17
C GLU A 252 6.24 -16.14 -14.36
N ILE A 253 6.04 -17.27 -15.05
CA ILE A 253 5.00 -17.40 -16.08
C ILE A 253 3.60 -17.21 -15.46
N TRP A 254 3.32 -17.83 -14.32
CA TRP A 254 2.03 -17.64 -13.62
C TRP A 254 1.80 -16.20 -13.20
N LEU A 255 2.82 -15.46 -12.75
CA LEU A 255 2.69 -14.04 -12.42
C LEU A 255 2.24 -13.22 -13.64
N VAL A 256 2.89 -13.41 -14.81
CA VAL A 256 2.51 -12.73 -16.05
C VAL A 256 1.09 -13.13 -16.51
N LEU A 257 0.75 -14.42 -16.40
CA LEU A 257 -0.61 -14.90 -16.72
C LEU A 257 -1.66 -14.28 -15.79
N ILE A 258 -1.41 -14.15 -14.49
CA ILE A 258 -2.35 -13.55 -13.53
C ILE A 258 -2.59 -12.07 -13.87
N ILE A 259 -1.54 -11.30 -14.18
CA ILE A 259 -1.65 -9.90 -14.61
C ILE A 259 -2.55 -9.81 -15.86
N VAL A 260 -2.16 -10.49 -16.94
CA VAL A 260 -2.87 -10.39 -18.23
C VAL A 260 -4.30 -10.94 -18.15
N LEU A 261 -4.52 -12.08 -17.50
CA LEU A 261 -5.86 -12.69 -17.41
C LEU A 261 -6.80 -11.89 -16.51
N SER A 262 -6.31 -11.27 -15.43
CA SER A 262 -7.17 -10.46 -14.55
C SER A 262 -7.60 -9.16 -15.24
N ALA A 263 -6.67 -8.42 -15.86
CA ALA A 263 -6.99 -7.20 -16.59
C ALA A 263 -7.86 -7.44 -17.84
N THR A 264 -7.60 -8.51 -18.61
CA THR A 264 -8.46 -8.84 -19.78
C THR A 264 -9.84 -9.32 -19.33
N SER A 265 -9.95 -10.10 -18.25
CA SER A 265 -11.25 -10.49 -17.68
C SER A 265 -12.03 -9.28 -17.17
N ALA A 266 -11.39 -8.33 -16.48
CA ALA A 266 -12.02 -7.08 -16.05
C ALA A 266 -12.57 -6.27 -17.25
N THR A 267 -11.78 -6.20 -18.33
CA THR A 267 -12.15 -5.51 -19.58
C THR A 267 -13.33 -6.18 -20.28
N VAL A 268 -13.30 -7.51 -20.44
CA VAL A 268 -14.39 -8.29 -21.06
C VAL A 268 -15.66 -8.23 -20.22
N LEU A 269 -15.57 -8.38 -18.89
CA LEU A 269 -16.73 -8.29 -18.00
C LEU A 269 -17.37 -6.91 -18.04
N GLY A 270 -16.60 -5.82 -18.11
CA GLY A 270 -17.14 -4.47 -18.17
C GLY A 270 -17.83 -4.12 -19.50
N PHE A 271 -17.26 -4.52 -20.63
CA PHE A 271 -17.82 -4.24 -21.97
C PHE A 271 -18.94 -5.22 -22.41
N THR A 272 -19.13 -6.35 -21.73
CA THR A 272 -20.25 -7.28 -22.03
C THR A 272 -21.55 -6.93 -21.28
N VAL A 273 -21.55 -5.89 -20.43
CA VAL A 273 -22.72 -5.42 -19.70
C VAL A 273 -23.71 -4.71 -20.64
N LYS A 274 -24.88 -5.31 -20.85
CA LYS A 274 -25.99 -4.70 -21.60
C LYS A 274 -26.75 -3.67 -20.75
N LYS A 275 -27.35 -2.66 -21.40
CA LYS A 275 -28.16 -1.61 -20.74
C LYS A 275 -29.34 -2.20 -19.95
N GLN A 276 -29.54 -1.76 -18.70
CA GLN A 276 -30.62 -2.19 -17.81
C GLN A 276 -31.11 -1.06 -16.89
N GLY A 277 -32.42 -1.02 -16.61
CA GLY A 277 -33.06 -0.01 -15.76
C GLY A 277 -33.49 1.27 -16.48
N GLY A 278 -34.11 2.19 -15.75
CA GLY A 278 -34.66 3.44 -16.30
C GLY A 278 -33.58 4.42 -16.75
N THR A 279 -33.84 5.19 -17.83
CA THR A 279 -32.90 6.20 -18.33
C THR A 279 -33.17 7.55 -17.68
N VAL A 280 -32.18 8.09 -16.97
CA VAL A 280 -32.21 9.43 -16.40
C VAL A 280 -31.38 10.35 -17.29
N HIS A 281 -31.85 11.57 -17.51
CA HIS A 281 -31.14 12.56 -18.34
C HIS A 281 -29.87 13.09 -17.64
N ASN A 282 -28.93 13.62 -18.43
CA ASN A 282 -27.77 14.30 -17.89
C ASN A 282 -28.22 15.61 -17.21
N SER A 283 -27.67 15.92 -16.03
CA SER A 283 -28.09 17.09 -15.23
C SER A 283 -27.91 18.40 -16.02
N ASN A 284 -26.87 18.48 -16.86
CA ASN A 284 -26.58 19.66 -17.68
C ASN A 284 -27.46 19.79 -18.94
N SER A 285 -28.41 18.88 -19.15
CA SER A 285 -29.28 18.84 -20.33
C SER A 285 -30.70 18.40 -20.00
N ILE A 286 -31.13 18.64 -18.75
CA ILE A 286 -32.50 18.38 -18.30
C ILE A 286 -33.28 19.70 -18.36
N PRO A 287 -34.51 19.72 -18.90
CA PRO A 287 -35.33 20.93 -18.84
C PRO A 287 -35.68 21.26 -17.40
N HIS A 288 -35.85 22.56 -17.12
CA HIS A 288 -36.42 23.03 -15.87
C HIS A 288 -37.81 22.43 -15.65
N ASN A 289 -38.12 22.10 -14.40
CA ASN A 289 -39.47 21.72 -13.97
C ASN A 289 -39.91 22.71 -12.88
N TYR A 290 -41.06 23.35 -13.08
CA TYR A 290 -41.59 24.33 -12.13
C TYR A 290 -42.58 23.68 -11.14
N GLU A 291 -43.08 22.49 -11.44
CA GLU A 291 -43.96 21.73 -10.52
C GLU A 291 -43.16 21.13 -9.36
N CYS A 292 -43.65 21.32 -8.13
CA CYS A 292 -43.08 20.71 -6.93
C CYS A 292 -43.10 19.16 -7.04
N PRO A 293 -42.01 18.44 -6.68
CA PRO A 293 -41.96 16.99 -6.82
C PRO A 293 -43.08 16.27 -6.06
N SER A 294 -43.62 15.20 -6.66
CA SER A 294 -44.67 14.35 -6.09
C SER A 294 -44.21 13.48 -4.89
N VAL A 295 -43.03 13.76 -4.33
CA VAL A 295 -42.37 13.04 -3.23
C VAL A 295 -41.66 14.03 -2.32
N ASN A 296 -41.70 13.79 -1.00
CA ASN A 296 -41.15 14.70 0.01
C ASN A 296 -39.63 14.97 -0.13
N ALA A 297 -39.11 15.96 0.59
CA ALA A 297 -37.73 16.43 0.41
C ALA A 297 -36.67 15.37 0.79
N VAL A 298 -37.00 14.44 1.69
CA VAL A 298 -36.14 13.30 2.06
C VAL A 298 -36.02 12.31 0.90
N VAL A 299 -37.15 11.91 0.31
CA VAL A 299 -37.19 11.03 -0.87
C VAL A 299 -36.53 11.71 -2.07
N ALA A 300 -36.75 13.02 -2.26
CA ALA A 300 -36.09 13.79 -3.31
C ALA A 300 -34.56 13.75 -3.18
N GLN A 301 -34.03 13.84 -1.95
CA GLN A 301 -32.58 13.72 -1.72
C GLN A 301 -32.05 12.31 -2.02
N ILE A 302 -32.76 11.26 -1.58
CA ILE A 302 -32.40 9.86 -1.84
C ILE A 302 -32.38 9.58 -3.34
N MET A 303 -33.36 10.11 -4.08
CA MET A 303 -33.50 9.91 -5.52
C MET A 303 -32.50 10.71 -6.35
N ASP A 304 -32.08 11.91 -5.93
CA ASP A 304 -31.00 12.65 -6.60
C ASP A 304 -29.62 12.02 -6.34
N LYS A 305 -29.31 11.65 -5.08
CA LYS A 305 -27.97 11.15 -4.69
C LYS A 305 -27.76 9.65 -4.91
N VAL A 306 -28.82 8.84 -4.85
CA VAL A 306 -28.78 7.37 -4.70
C VAL A 306 -27.95 6.94 -3.49
N ASP A 307 -28.20 7.59 -2.36
CA ASP A 307 -27.56 7.33 -1.06
C ASP A 307 -28.59 7.47 0.06
N MET A 308 -28.27 6.95 1.24
CA MET A 308 -29.05 7.15 2.45
C MET A 308 -29.14 8.65 2.81
N PRO A 309 -30.30 9.16 3.24
CA PRO A 309 -30.53 10.59 3.44
C PRO A 309 -29.54 11.17 4.47
N ASP A 310 -28.94 12.33 4.20
CA ASP A 310 -27.98 12.96 5.11
C ASP A 310 -28.64 13.91 6.13
N ILE A 311 -27.84 14.58 6.95
CA ILE A 311 -28.38 15.47 8.01
C ILE A 311 -29.22 16.61 7.40
N ARG A 312 -28.99 17.03 6.14
CA ARG A 312 -29.82 18.05 5.46
C ARG A 312 -31.21 17.52 5.17
N ALA A 313 -31.34 16.25 4.80
CA ALA A 313 -32.66 15.62 4.65
C ALA A 313 -33.39 15.52 5.99
N PHE A 314 -32.69 15.24 7.10
CA PHE A 314 -33.33 15.30 8.41
C PHE A 314 -33.69 16.74 8.84
N THR A 315 -32.85 17.74 8.52
CA THR A 315 -33.20 19.16 8.74
C THR A 315 -34.42 19.56 7.93
N ALA A 316 -34.48 19.20 6.64
CA ALA A 316 -35.64 19.46 5.79
C ALA A 316 -36.91 18.74 6.28
N TYR A 317 -36.80 17.52 6.81
CA TYR A 317 -37.92 16.83 7.46
C TYR A 317 -38.44 17.59 8.69
N LEU A 318 -37.55 18.10 9.55
CA LEU A 318 -37.95 18.99 10.66
C LEU A 318 -38.60 20.30 10.17
N MET A 319 -38.21 20.80 8.99
CA MET A 319 -38.79 22.00 8.37
C MET A 319 -40.17 21.72 7.76
N GLU A 320 -40.36 20.59 7.07
CA GLU A 320 -41.70 20.15 6.64
C GLU A 320 -42.65 20.00 7.83
N LEU A 321 -42.17 19.49 8.97
CA LEU A 321 -42.95 19.41 10.20
C LEU A 321 -43.24 20.79 10.83
N ALA A 322 -42.39 21.79 10.57
CA ALA A 322 -42.60 23.16 11.02
C ALA A 322 -43.65 23.90 10.18
N VAL A 323 -43.54 23.84 8.84
CA VAL A 323 -44.54 24.39 7.90
C VAL A 323 -45.91 23.74 8.13
N LYS A 324 -45.95 22.42 8.38
CA LYS A 324 -47.17 21.67 8.75
C LYS A 324 -47.63 21.92 10.21
N LYS A 325 -47.04 22.91 10.89
CA LYS A 325 -47.33 23.41 12.25
C LYS A 325 -47.33 22.35 13.36
N LYS A 326 -46.63 21.23 13.14
CA LYS A 326 -46.45 20.11 14.09
C LYS A 326 -45.26 20.29 15.03
N VAL A 327 -44.28 21.07 14.60
CA VAL A 327 -43.07 21.44 15.33
C VAL A 327 -42.92 22.97 15.28
N LEU A 328 -42.39 23.56 16.35
CA LEU A 328 -41.98 24.96 16.39
C LEU A 328 -40.47 25.03 16.63
N ILE A 329 -39.77 25.91 15.93
CA ILE A 329 -38.31 26.05 15.99
C ILE A 329 -37.98 27.52 16.24
N GLU A 330 -37.32 27.79 17.38
CA GLU A 330 -37.13 29.14 17.91
C GLU A 330 -35.65 29.39 18.24
N ASP A 331 -35.22 30.64 18.09
CA ASP A 331 -33.88 31.10 18.52
C ASP A 331 -33.75 30.96 20.05
N TYR A 332 -32.66 30.36 20.52
CA TYR A 332 -32.34 30.22 21.96
C TYR A 332 -30.95 30.80 22.23
N GLN A 333 -30.90 32.02 22.76
CA GLN A 333 -29.66 32.71 23.11
C GLN A 333 -29.15 32.27 24.49
N LYS A 334 -27.87 31.91 24.56
CA LYS A 334 -27.18 31.58 25.82
C LYS A 334 -25.70 31.94 25.71
N ASP A 335 -25.16 32.66 26.68
CA ASP A 335 -23.73 33.04 26.75
C ASP A 335 -23.20 33.68 25.44
N GLY A 336 -24.00 34.56 24.81
CA GLY A 336 -23.70 35.21 23.52
C GLY A 336 -23.76 34.29 22.28
N THR A 337 -24.09 33.02 22.48
CA THR A 337 -24.18 31.99 21.43
C THR A 337 -25.64 31.72 21.07
N THR A 338 -25.96 31.75 19.78
CA THR A 338 -27.26 31.31 19.27
C THR A 338 -27.29 29.78 19.21
N PHE A 339 -28.19 29.19 19.97
CA PHE A 339 -28.67 27.82 19.79
C PHE A 339 -30.12 27.88 19.27
N TYR A 340 -30.72 26.71 19.05
CA TYR A 340 -32.12 26.61 18.66
C TYR A 340 -32.86 25.70 19.62
N ARG A 341 -34.10 26.07 19.96
CA ARG A 341 -35.06 25.21 20.65
C ARG A 341 -36.03 24.64 19.61
N ILE A 342 -36.21 23.33 19.66
CA ILE A 342 -37.21 22.60 18.89
C ILE A 342 -38.30 22.19 19.89
N THR A 343 -39.56 22.51 19.59
CA THR A 343 -40.72 22.34 20.47
C THR A 343 -41.80 21.54 19.75
N LEU A 344 -42.27 20.44 20.32
CA LEU A 344 -43.37 19.66 19.76
C LEU A 344 -44.72 20.34 19.96
N LYS A 345 -45.53 20.37 18.90
CA LYS A 345 -46.98 20.67 18.94
C LYS A 345 -47.80 19.40 18.77
N ASP A 346 -47.37 18.48 17.91
CA ASP A 346 -47.95 17.14 17.73
C ASP A 346 -47.12 16.08 18.48
N MET A 347 -47.62 15.61 19.62
CA MET A 347 -46.97 14.56 20.42
C MET A 347 -46.98 13.18 19.75
N HIS A 348 -47.85 12.91 18.77
CA HIS A 348 -47.87 11.61 18.09
C HIS A 348 -46.62 11.36 17.24
N LEU A 349 -45.85 12.42 16.91
CA LEU A 349 -44.56 12.29 16.22
C LEU A 349 -43.55 11.42 16.99
N ILE A 350 -43.49 11.54 18.32
CA ILE A 350 -42.64 10.69 19.19
C ILE A 350 -43.02 9.21 19.04
N SER A 351 -44.31 8.90 18.85
CA SER A 351 -44.78 7.52 18.69
C SER A 351 -44.51 6.94 17.29
N GLN A 352 -44.15 7.76 16.29
CA GLN A 352 -44.01 7.36 14.89
C GLN A 352 -42.55 7.35 14.41
N ASP A 353 -41.70 8.21 14.99
CA ASP A 353 -40.26 8.29 14.67
C ASP A 353 -39.38 8.07 15.91
N PRO A 354 -38.70 6.91 16.02
CA PRO A 354 -37.74 6.62 17.09
C PRO A 354 -36.58 7.62 17.20
N LEU A 355 -36.21 8.31 16.12
CA LEU A 355 -35.18 9.35 16.16
C LEU A 355 -35.70 10.61 16.86
N LEU A 356 -36.95 11.03 16.57
CA LEU A 356 -37.60 12.10 17.33
C LEU A 356 -37.78 11.69 18.80
N ALA A 357 -38.22 10.46 19.06
CA ALA A 357 -38.30 9.95 20.43
C ALA A 357 -36.95 10.02 21.17
N ALA A 358 -35.85 9.66 20.51
CA ALA A 358 -34.53 9.70 21.14
C ALA A 358 -34.01 11.14 21.36
N LEU A 359 -34.29 12.06 20.44
CA LEU A 359 -33.93 13.48 20.59
C LEU A 359 -34.75 14.15 21.71
N PHE A 360 -36.07 13.96 21.74
CA PHE A 360 -36.93 14.64 22.71
C PHE A 360 -36.92 14.00 24.10
N ASN A 361 -36.84 12.67 24.21
CA ASN A 361 -36.95 11.97 25.51
C ASN A 361 -35.61 11.62 26.17
N ASP A 362 -34.53 11.33 25.41
CA ASP A 362 -33.23 10.99 26.00
C ASP A 362 -32.26 12.17 26.10
N ILE A 363 -32.43 13.21 25.26
CA ILE A 363 -31.62 14.45 25.28
C ILE A 363 -32.42 15.63 25.84
N GLY A 364 -33.65 15.83 25.36
CA GLY A 364 -34.56 16.89 25.82
C GLY A 364 -35.37 16.53 27.07
N ASN A 365 -36.49 17.23 27.26
CA ASN A 365 -37.41 17.07 28.40
C ASN A 365 -38.76 16.42 28.05
N GLY A 366 -38.86 15.75 26.90
CA GLY A 366 -40.07 15.12 26.37
C GLY A 366 -40.99 16.02 25.55
N GLN A 367 -40.86 17.35 25.64
CA GLN A 367 -41.62 18.31 24.82
C GLN A 367 -40.72 19.24 23.99
N THR A 368 -39.53 19.55 24.50
CA THR A 368 -38.54 20.44 23.89
C THR A 368 -37.15 19.82 23.90
N VAL A 369 -36.35 20.11 22.88
CA VAL A 369 -34.91 19.79 22.83
C VAL A 369 -34.15 20.94 22.16
N THR A 370 -32.93 21.24 22.61
CA THR A 370 -32.07 22.28 22.03
C THR A 370 -30.86 21.72 21.29
N THR A 371 -30.34 22.48 20.32
CA THR A 371 -29.05 22.14 19.68
C THR A 371 -27.88 22.17 20.66
N GLU A 372 -27.98 22.90 21.78
CA GLU A 372 -27.00 22.86 22.87
C GLU A 372 -26.98 21.49 23.56
N GLU A 373 -28.13 20.96 23.98
CA GLU A 373 -28.23 19.66 24.65
C GLU A 373 -27.76 18.51 23.74
N ILE A 374 -28.09 18.57 22.44
CA ILE A 374 -27.60 17.62 21.44
C ILE A 374 -26.07 17.65 21.37
N LYS A 375 -25.46 18.84 21.27
CA LYS A 375 -24.00 19.03 21.29
C LYS A 375 -23.36 18.53 22.59
N ASN A 376 -24.00 18.81 23.72
CA ASN A 376 -23.55 18.42 25.07
C ASN A 376 -23.81 16.93 25.38
N SER A 377 -24.51 16.19 24.51
CA SER A 377 -24.68 14.73 24.63
C SER A 377 -23.44 13.93 24.22
N ARG A 378 -22.53 14.55 23.45
CA ARG A 378 -21.38 13.92 22.77
C ARG A 378 -20.55 13.02 23.70
N GLY A 379 -20.33 11.77 23.28
CA GLY A 379 -19.51 10.79 24.01
C GLY A 379 -20.23 10.08 25.16
N LYS A 380 -21.45 10.49 25.52
CA LYS A 380 -22.31 9.80 26.50
C LYS A 380 -23.07 8.67 25.81
N LYS A 381 -23.54 7.67 26.58
CA LYS A 381 -24.39 6.56 26.09
C LYS A 381 -25.62 7.04 25.30
N VAL A 382 -26.21 8.16 25.70
CA VAL A 382 -27.32 8.81 24.97
C VAL A 382 -26.95 9.15 23.52
N SER A 383 -25.77 9.74 23.28
CA SER A 383 -25.33 10.04 21.90
C SER A 383 -25.10 8.78 21.06
N GLN A 384 -24.78 7.64 21.67
CA GLN A 384 -24.69 6.36 20.98
C GLN A 384 -26.07 5.83 20.58
N LYS A 385 -27.08 5.95 21.47
CA LYS A 385 -28.49 5.61 21.18
C LYS A 385 -29.04 6.51 20.06
N VAL A 386 -28.86 7.82 20.14
CA VAL A 386 -29.32 8.78 19.12
C VAL A 386 -28.62 8.55 17.77
N ASN A 387 -27.33 8.20 17.75
CA ASN A 387 -26.65 7.77 16.53
C ASN A 387 -27.23 6.47 15.95
N HIS A 388 -27.59 5.49 16.78
CA HIS A 388 -28.25 4.26 16.33
C HIS A 388 -29.62 4.58 15.71
N CYS A 389 -30.49 5.32 16.41
CA CYS A 389 -31.80 5.72 15.89
C CYS A 389 -31.69 6.59 14.63
N TYR A 390 -30.62 7.40 14.48
CA TYR A 390 -30.34 8.14 13.25
C TYR A 390 -29.95 7.22 12.09
N ILE A 391 -29.11 6.21 12.33
CA ILE A 391 -28.78 5.17 11.34
C ILE A 391 -30.05 4.39 10.94
N ASP A 392 -30.90 4.03 11.90
CA ASP A 392 -32.14 3.30 11.65
C ASP A 392 -33.15 4.14 10.85
N TRP A 393 -33.27 5.44 11.15
CA TRP A 393 -34.06 6.40 10.37
C TRP A 393 -33.58 6.47 8.92
N ARG A 394 -32.26 6.62 8.70
CA ARG A 394 -31.65 6.62 7.36
C ARG A 394 -31.96 5.34 6.57
N ILE A 395 -31.87 4.19 7.23
CA ILE A 395 -32.18 2.88 6.64
C ILE A 395 -33.67 2.76 6.33
N LYS A 396 -34.55 3.17 7.25
CA LYS A 396 -36.02 3.14 7.08
C LYS A 396 -36.44 3.98 5.86
N SER A 397 -36.01 5.24 5.78
CA SER A 397 -36.36 6.13 4.66
C SER A 397 -35.79 5.65 3.32
N TYR A 398 -34.58 5.09 3.30
CA TYR A 398 -34.02 4.50 2.06
C TYR A 398 -34.80 3.26 1.61
N ASN A 399 -35.11 2.36 2.55
CA ASN A 399 -35.88 1.14 2.27
C ASN A 399 -37.32 1.46 1.82
N GLU A 400 -37.91 2.56 2.26
CA GLU A 400 -39.22 3.01 1.79
C GLU A 400 -39.19 3.32 0.27
N VAL A 401 -38.16 4.02 -0.21
CA VAL A 401 -37.96 4.34 -1.64
C VAL A 401 -37.72 3.08 -2.49
N VAL A 402 -37.05 2.07 -1.91
CA VAL A 402 -36.90 0.73 -2.53
C VAL A 402 -38.24 -0.01 -2.58
N ASN A 403 -39.00 -0.04 -1.48
CA ASN A 403 -40.29 -0.71 -1.38
C ASN A 403 -41.36 -0.08 -2.28
N GLN A 404 -41.31 1.24 -2.50
CA GLN A 404 -42.14 1.95 -3.50
C GLN A 404 -41.77 1.61 -4.96
N GLY A 405 -40.72 0.80 -5.18
CA GLY A 405 -40.26 0.36 -6.49
C GLY A 405 -39.53 1.43 -7.30
N LEU A 406 -39.07 2.52 -6.67
CA LEU A 406 -38.38 3.62 -7.35
C LEU A 406 -36.90 3.28 -7.58
N LEU A 407 -36.22 2.79 -6.54
CA LEU A 407 -34.87 2.25 -6.63
C LEU A 407 -34.89 0.74 -6.89
N ALA A 408 -34.18 0.31 -7.92
CA ALA A 408 -34.18 -1.08 -8.37
C ALA A 408 -33.08 -1.88 -7.69
N GLU A 409 -33.33 -2.36 -6.47
CA GLU A 409 -32.34 -3.08 -5.61
C GLU A 409 -31.55 -4.15 -6.38
N LYS A 410 -32.21 -4.98 -7.19
CA LYS A 410 -31.55 -6.04 -8.00
C LYS A 410 -30.54 -5.48 -9.01
N LEU A 411 -30.78 -4.28 -9.56
CA LEU A 411 -29.85 -3.59 -10.44
C LEU A 411 -28.73 -2.90 -9.66
N ILE A 412 -29.03 -2.29 -8.52
CA ILE A 412 -28.06 -1.69 -7.60
C ILE A 412 -27.06 -2.76 -7.12
N HIS A 413 -27.54 -3.89 -6.61
CA HIS A 413 -26.71 -5.00 -6.19
C HIS A 413 -25.88 -5.55 -7.35
N LYS A 414 -26.47 -5.79 -8.53
CA LYS A 414 -25.74 -6.27 -9.71
C LYS A 414 -24.64 -5.29 -10.15
N ARG A 415 -24.91 -3.98 -10.15
CA ARG A 415 -23.92 -2.94 -10.46
C ARG A 415 -22.78 -2.94 -9.45
N ASN A 416 -23.09 -2.97 -8.16
CA ASN A 416 -22.09 -2.95 -7.10
C ASN A 416 -21.23 -4.23 -7.11
N THR A 417 -21.82 -5.39 -7.39
CA THR A 417 -21.11 -6.66 -7.58
C THR A 417 -20.21 -6.63 -8.82
N ASN A 418 -20.70 -6.13 -9.97
CA ASN A 418 -19.87 -5.94 -11.16
C ASN A 418 -18.69 -4.98 -10.91
N GLN A 419 -18.94 -3.84 -10.26
CA GLN A 419 -17.91 -2.89 -9.86
C GLN A 419 -16.86 -3.54 -8.97
N THR A 420 -17.30 -4.29 -7.94
CA THR A 420 -16.41 -4.96 -6.99
C THR A 420 -15.53 -5.98 -7.72
N ILE A 421 -16.09 -6.82 -8.57
CA ILE A 421 -15.34 -7.82 -9.34
C ILE A 421 -14.33 -7.15 -10.27
N ILE A 422 -14.73 -6.14 -11.05
CA ILE A 422 -13.85 -5.43 -11.99
C ILE A 422 -12.72 -4.72 -11.23
N CYS A 423 -13.02 -4.00 -10.15
CA CYS A 423 -12.02 -3.33 -9.33
C CYS A 423 -11.06 -4.33 -8.65
N SER A 424 -11.54 -5.47 -8.15
CA SER A 424 -10.70 -6.52 -7.57
C SER A 424 -9.75 -7.14 -8.60
N LEU A 425 -10.22 -7.35 -9.84
CA LEU A 425 -9.38 -7.86 -10.93
C LEU A 425 -8.31 -6.84 -11.38
N LEU A 426 -8.66 -5.54 -11.47
CA LEU A 426 -7.68 -4.50 -11.79
C LEU A 426 -6.66 -4.29 -10.66
N PHE A 427 -7.08 -4.41 -9.40
CA PHE A 427 -6.17 -4.39 -8.25
C PHE A 427 -5.22 -5.60 -8.23
N LEU A 428 -5.72 -6.79 -8.62
CA LEU A 428 -4.90 -8.00 -8.77
C LEU A 428 -3.87 -7.85 -9.90
N SER A 429 -4.25 -7.27 -11.04
CA SER A 429 -3.33 -6.92 -12.13
C SER A 429 -2.21 -6.00 -11.64
N PHE A 430 -2.59 -4.86 -11.05
CA PHE A 430 -1.64 -3.85 -10.59
C PHE A 430 -0.70 -4.39 -9.48
N GLY A 431 -1.22 -5.18 -8.55
CA GLY A 431 -0.42 -5.84 -7.52
C GLY A 431 0.59 -6.83 -8.11
N GLY A 432 0.18 -7.61 -9.12
CA GLY A 432 1.09 -8.48 -9.86
C GLY A 432 2.16 -7.71 -10.63
N ALA A 433 1.78 -6.63 -11.31
CA ALA A 433 2.68 -5.76 -12.06
C ALA A 433 3.71 -5.07 -11.15
N LEU A 434 3.32 -4.68 -9.92
CA LEU A 434 4.23 -4.12 -8.92
C LEU A 434 5.27 -5.15 -8.45
N ILE A 435 4.86 -6.40 -8.19
CA ILE A 435 5.78 -7.50 -7.86
C ILE A 435 6.76 -7.76 -9.02
N PHE A 436 6.27 -7.74 -10.27
CA PHE A 436 7.10 -7.88 -11.46
C PHE A 436 8.12 -6.74 -11.56
N PHE A 437 7.67 -5.49 -11.39
CA PHE A 437 8.51 -4.29 -11.52
C PHE A 437 9.73 -4.32 -10.59
N PHE A 438 9.56 -4.68 -9.31
CA PHE A 438 10.70 -4.80 -8.42
C PHE A 438 11.65 -5.93 -8.83
N LYS A 439 11.10 -7.08 -9.23
CA LYS A 439 11.86 -8.31 -9.54
C LYS A 439 12.68 -8.26 -10.84
N PHE A 440 12.20 -7.59 -11.88
CA PHE A 440 12.80 -7.66 -13.22
C PHE A 440 13.25 -6.29 -13.73
N SER A 441 14.52 -5.93 -13.48
CA SER A 441 15.12 -4.65 -13.90
C SER A 441 14.98 -4.35 -15.39
N GLU A 442 15.36 -5.28 -16.25
CA GLU A 442 15.48 -5.07 -17.70
C GLU A 442 14.14 -4.79 -18.40
N PHE A 443 13.03 -5.27 -17.82
CA PHE A 443 11.70 -5.23 -18.42
C PHE A 443 10.77 -4.17 -17.80
N ARG A 444 11.26 -3.36 -16.85
CA ARG A 444 10.45 -2.34 -16.13
C ARG A 444 9.66 -1.42 -17.05
N ILE A 445 10.31 -0.85 -18.06
CA ILE A 445 9.69 0.11 -18.98
C ILE A 445 8.59 -0.57 -19.81
N VAL A 446 8.87 -1.77 -20.33
CA VAL A 446 7.90 -2.53 -21.14
C VAL A 446 6.65 -2.87 -20.32
N MET A 447 6.82 -3.34 -19.09
CA MET A 447 5.68 -3.67 -18.22
C MET A 447 4.89 -2.45 -17.76
N LEU A 448 5.54 -1.31 -17.50
CA LEU A 448 4.82 -0.07 -17.21
C LEU A 448 3.93 0.37 -18.38
N VAL A 449 4.41 0.24 -19.63
CA VAL A 449 3.60 0.56 -20.82
C VAL A 449 2.43 -0.42 -20.97
N VAL A 450 2.67 -1.73 -20.82
CA VAL A 450 1.63 -2.76 -20.91
C VAL A 450 0.56 -2.57 -19.82
N GLU A 451 0.95 -2.39 -18.56
CA GLU A 451 -0.01 -2.18 -17.46
C GLU A 451 -0.80 -0.87 -17.63
N THR A 452 -0.18 0.20 -18.13
CA THR A 452 -0.89 1.46 -18.43
C THR A 452 -2.00 1.25 -19.47
N ILE A 453 -1.73 0.47 -20.52
CA ILE A 453 -2.72 0.14 -21.56
C ILE A 453 -3.84 -0.75 -20.98
N LEU A 454 -3.48 -1.77 -20.21
CA LEU A 454 -4.44 -2.69 -19.56
C LEU A 454 -5.37 -1.94 -18.58
N LEU A 455 -4.83 -1.08 -17.73
CA LEU A 455 -5.60 -0.26 -16.80
C LEU A 455 -6.48 0.76 -17.54
N PHE A 456 -6.00 1.36 -18.65
CA PHE A 456 -6.83 2.26 -19.46
C PHE A 456 -8.08 1.55 -20.00
N PHE A 457 -7.93 0.36 -20.60
CA PHE A 457 -9.08 -0.42 -21.07
C PHE A 457 -9.99 -0.88 -19.92
N GLY A 458 -9.41 -1.33 -18.80
CA GLY A 458 -10.16 -1.73 -17.60
C GLY A 458 -11.00 -0.61 -16.97
N ILE A 459 -10.46 0.60 -16.89
CA ILE A 459 -11.16 1.79 -16.38
C ILE A 459 -12.30 2.19 -17.32
N ASN A 460 -12.07 2.17 -18.65
CA ASN A 460 -13.12 2.42 -19.63
C ASN A 460 -14.24 1.36 -19.56
N ALA A 461 -13.90 0.08 -19.38
CA ALA A 461 -14.85 -1.01 -19.20
C ALA A 461 -15.68 -0.86 -17.90
N LEU A 462 -15.06 -0.41 -16.81
CA LEU A 462 -15.73 -0.09 -15.55
C LEU A 462 -16.73 1.07 -15.72
N VAL A 463 -16.33 2.16 -16.39
CA VAL A 463 -17.23 3.30 -16.70
C VAL A 463 -18.37 2.87 -17.62
N HIS A 464 -18.10 2.02 -18.61
CA HIS A 464 -19.12 1.46 -19.49
C HIS A 464 -20.16 0.63 -18.72
N SER A 465 -19.71 -0.34 -17.91
CA SER A 465 -20.58 -1.14 -17.01
C SER A 465 -21.44 -0.27 -16.09
N ASN A 466 -20.85 0.80 -15.54
CA ASN A 466 -21.55 1.74 -14.66
C ASN A 466 -22.62 2.55 -15.39
N ASN A 467 -22.39 2.94 -16.64
CA ASN A 467 -23.36 3.70 -17.42
C ASN A 467 -24.46 2.80 -18.03
N MET A 468 -24.20 1.50 -18.17
CA MET A 468 -25.17 0.53 -18.66
C MET A 468 -26.18 0.08 -17.60
N ILE A 469 -25.80 -0.06 -16.32
CA ILE A 469 -26.75 -0.45 -15.26
C ILE A 469 -27.23 0.79 -14.50
N SER A 470 -28.48 1.20 -14.73
CA SER A 470 -29.14 2.24 -13.95
C SER A 470 -29.49 1.75 -12.54
N PHE A 471 -29.46 2.66 -11.57
CA PHE A 471 -29.93 2.39 -10.20
C PHE A 471 -31.46 2.40 -10.09
N TYR A 472 -32.13 3.05 -11.05
CA TYR A 472 -33.56 3.36 -10.99
C TYR A 472 -34.41 2.35 -11.77
N SER A 473 -35.64 2.14 -11.33
CA SER A 473 -36.69 1.54 -12.17
C SER A 473 -37.12 2.51 -13.28
N GLN A 474 -38.07 2.11 -14.13
CA GLN A 474 -38.66 3.00 -15.14
C GLN A 474 -39.32 4.22 -14.46
N LYS A 475 -40.28 3.97 -13.56
CA LYS A 475 -40.97 4.97 -12.72
C LYS A 475 -40.00 5.78 -11.87
N GLY A 476 -38.96 5.14 -11.32
CA GLY A 476 -37.92 5.81 -10.55
C GLY A 476 -37.16 6.85 -11.37
N ALA A 477 -36.81 6.50 -12.62
CA ALA A 477 -36.10 7.42 -13.50
C ALA A 477 -36.96 8.63 -13.91
N GLU A 478 -38.26 8.42 -14.15
CA GLU A 478 -39.23 9.49 -14.42
C GLU A 478 -39.30 10.50 -13.26
N ILE A 479 -39.46 10.01 -12.02
CA ILE A 479 -39.48 10.85 -10.82
C ILE A 479 -38.11 11.53 -10.57
N THR A 480 -36.98 10.84 -10.77
CA THR A 480 -35.65 11.48 -10.70
C THR A 480 -35.47 12.58 -11.75
N ASN A 481 -36.04 12.42 -12.95
CA ASN A 481 -36.00 13.48 -13.97
C ASN A 481 -36.80 14.72 -13.51
N GLN A 482 -38.01 14.54 -12.96
CA GLN A 482 -38.79 15.64 -12.38
C GLN A 482 -38.06 16.36 -11.24
N ILE A 483 -37.47 15.59 -10.32
CA ILE A 483 -36.66 16.10 -9.20
C ILE A 483 -35.46 16.91 -9.69
N ARG A 484 -34.73 16.42 -10.71
CA ARG A 484 -33.55 17.11 -11.23
C ARG A 484 -33.89 18.34 -12.06
N GLY A 485 -35.00 18.34 -12.81
CA GLY A 485 -35.51 19.54 -13.46
C GLY A 485 -35.95 20.61 -12.46
N PHE A 486 -36.54 20.21 -11.33
CA PHE A 486 -36.94 21.11 -10.25
C PHE A 486 -35.75 21.67 -9.49
N LYS A 487 -34.75 20.84 -9.22
CA LYS A 487 -33.45 21.27 -8.71
C LYS A 487 -32.76 22.26 -9.65
N HIS A 488 -32.81 22.03 -10.97
CA HIS A 488 -32.24 22.95 -11.97
C HIS A 488 -32.93 24.32 -11.97
N MET A 489 -34.26 24.35 -11.78
CA MET A 489 -35.03 25.59 -11.54
C MET A 489 -34.55 26.34 -10.28
N LEU A 490 -34.31 25.62 -9.17
CA LEU A 490 -33.74 26.21 -7.95
C LEU A 490 -32.25 26.59 -8.10
N GLU A 491 -31.49 25.95 -9.00
CA GLU A 491 -30.11 26.32 -9.32
C GLU A 491 -30.04 27.62 -10.13
N ASP A 492 -30.99 27.85 -11.05
CA ASP A 492 -31.11 29.07 -11.89
C ASP A 492 -31.95 30.19 -11.28
N ILE A 493 -32.54 30.01 -10.09
CA ILE A 493 -33.46 30.97 -9.43
C ILE A 493 -32.92 32.42 -9.39
N GLY A 494 -33.79 33.41 -9.67
CA GLY A 494 -33.39 34.80 -9.90
C GLY A 494 -33.00 35.14 -11.34
N SER A 495 -33.16 34.20 -12.29
CA SER A 495 -33.14 34.45 -13.74
C SER A 495 -34.54 34.60 -14.36
N PHE A 496 -35.59 34.45 -13.54
CA PHE A 496 -37.01 34.57 -13.84
C PHE A 496 -37.70 35.20 -12.62
N GLU A 497 -38.89 35.79 -12.81
CA GLU A 497 -39.70 36.34 -11.71
C GLU A 497 -40.30 35.18 -10.89
N MET A 498 -40.02 35.14 -9.59
CA MET A 498 -40.51 34.05 -8.71
C MET A 498 -42.00 34.17 -8.40
N ARG A 499 -42.59 35.36 -8.58
CA ARG A 499 -44.05 35.56 -8.60
C ARG A 499 -44.77 34.69 -9.63
N ASP A 500 -44.12 34.38 -10.77
CA ASP A 500 -44.69 33.48 -11.80
C ASP A 500 -44.66 31.99 -11.37
N VAL A 501 -43.83 31.64 -10.38
CA VAL A 501 -43.74 30.28 -9.82
C VAL A 501 -44.75 30.09 -8.68
N GLY A 502 -44.95 31.12 -7.85
CA GLY A 502 -45.99 31.10 -6.81
C GLY A 502 -45.86 32.22 -5.77
N ASP A 503 -46.83 32.23 -4.86
CA ASP A 503 -46.85 33.12 -3.70
C ASP A 503 -45.90 32.67 -2.59
N LEU A 504 -45.75 33.49 -1.54
CA LEU A 504 -44.92 33.16 -0.38
C LEU A 504 -45.34 31.82 0.27
N VAL A 505 -46.62 31.46 0.25
CA VAL A 505 -47.12 30.20 0.81
C VAL A 505 -46.56 29.00 0.06
N LEU A 506 -46.57 29.00 -1.28
CA LEU A 506 -45.92 27.95 -2.06
C LEU A 506 -44.41 27.89 -1.79
N TRP A 507 -43.75 29.04 -1.62
CA TRP A 507 -42.32 29.08 -1.31
C TRP A 507 -41.97 28.49 0.08
N GLU A 508 -42.89 28.49 1.05
CA GLU A 508 -42.69 27.78 2.33
C GLU A 508 -42.59 26.26 2.13
N ASP A 509 -43.44 25.67 1.28
CA ASP A 509 -43.39 24.24 0.92
C ASP A 509 -42.17 23.89 0.04
N ILE A 510 -41.62 24.85 -0.72
CA ILE A 510 -40.43 24.65 -1.56
C ILE A 510 -39.12 24.66 -0.74
N MET A 511 -39.04 25.46 0.34
CA MET A 511 -37.80 25.65 1.10
C MET A 511 -37.16 24.37 1.70
N PRO A 512 -37.91 23.35 2.17
CA PRO A 512 -37.35 22.06 2.55
C PRO A 512 -36.53 21.38 1.43
N TYR A 513 -37.01 21.41 0.19
CA TYR A 513 -36.28 20.88 -0.97
C TYR A 513 -35.02 21.69 -1.24
N ALA A 514 -35.10 23.03 -1.15
CA ALA A 514 -33.93 23.89 -1.27
C ALA A 514 -32.87 23.57 -0.20
N VAL A 515 -33.25 23.11 1.00
CA VAL A 515 -32.28 22.64 2.02
C VAL A 515 -31.67 21.29 1.67
N THR A 516 -32.43 20.33 1.12
CA THR A 516 -31.86 19.01 0.76
C THR A 516 -30.90 19.07 -0.42
N PHE A 517 -31.10 20.03 -1.34
CA PHE A 517 -30.23 20.31 -2.48
C PHE A 517 -29.07 21.29 -2.20
N ASP A 518 -28.97 21.88 -0.99
CA ASP A 518 -27.94 22.88 -0.60
C ASP A 518 -28.12 24.29 -1.20
N LEU A 519 -29.33 24.61 -1.67
CA LEU A 519 -29.69 25.83 -2.42
C LEU A 519 -30.43 26.88 -1.60
N ALA A 520 -30.97 26.53 -0.42
CA ALA A 520 -31.87 27.39 0.37
C ALA A 520 -31.30 28.78 0.71
N LYS A 521 -29.97 28.93 0.82
CA LYS A 521 -29.34 30.24 1.01
C LYS A 521 -29.43 31.14 -0.23
N LYS A 522 -29.43 30.58 -1.45
CA LYS A 522 -29.67 31.33 -2.69
C LYS A 522 -31.16 31.69 -2.77
N VAL A 523 -32.04 30.70 -2.65
CA VAL A 523 -33.51 30.87 -2.71
C VAL A 523 -33.98 31.98 -1.77
N LEU A 524 -33.62 31.92 -0.48
CA LEU A 524 -34.01 32.94 0.49
C LEU A 524 -33.44 34.34 0.18
N LYS A 525 -32.23 34.43 -0.37
CA LYS A 525 -31.64 35.73 -0.74
C LYS A 525 -32.48 36.41 -1.80
N GLU A 526 -32.83 35.68 -2.87
CA GLU A 526 -33.62 36.27 -3.95
C GLU A 526 -35.06 36.54 -3.49
N LEU A 527 -35.66 35.68 -2.65
CA LEU A 527 -37.02 35.92 -2.12
C LEU A 527 -37.10 37.23 -1.33
N LYS A 528 -36.05 37.57 -0.57
CA LYS A 528 -35.92 38.85 0.16
C LYS A 528 -35.53 40.05 -0.72
N ILE A 529 -35.34 39.85 -2.03
CA ILE A 529 -35.16 40.92 -3.03
C ILE A 529 -36.48 41.15 -3.79
N GLU A 530 -37.25 40.09 -4.02
CA GLU A 530 -38.46 40.16 -4.85
C GLU A 530 -39.75 40.50 -4.07
N PHE A 531 -39.89 40.03 -2.82
CA PHE A 531 -41.05 40.33 -1.95
C PHE A 531 -40.76 41.49 -0.99
N THR A 532 -41.78 42.29 -0.69
CA THR A 532 -41.67 43.47 0.19
C THR A 532 -41.61 43.10 1.67
N THR A 533 -41.15 44.04 2.51
CA THR A 533 -41.09 43.87 3.97
C THR A 533 -42.45 43.58 4.61
N ASP A 534 -43.51 44.12 4.02
CA ASP A 534 -44.84 44.14 4.61
C ASP A 534 -45.61 42.85 4.24
N GLU A 535 -45.42 42.35 3.01
CA GLU A 535 -45.78 40.99 2.61
C GLU A 535 -45.02 39.96 3.46
N TRP A 536 -43.71 40.17 3.67
CA TRP A 536 -42.88 39.27 4.48
C TRP A 536 -43.38 39.17 5.93
N GLN A 537 -43.63 40.31 6.60
CA GLN A 537 -44.10 40.32 7.99
C GLN A 537 -45.52 39.76 8.19
N GLN A 538 -46.35 39.68 7.14
CA GLN A 538 -47.69 39.11 7.18
C GLN A 538 -47.74 37.59 6.87
N SER A 539 -46.63 37.01 6.41
CA SER A 539 -46.51 35.59 6.06
C SER A 539 -46.06 34.71 7.24
N ASP A 540 -46.43 33.42 7.24
CA ASP A 540 -45.94 32.44 8.23
C ASP A 540 -44.39 32.27 8.13
N PHE A 541 -43.81 32.53 6.95
CA PHE A 541 -42.38 32.74 6.69
C PHE A 541 -41.66 33.63 7.72
N TYR A 542 -42.32 34.66 8.28
CA TYR A 542 -41.76 35.50 9.34
C TYR A 542 -41.70 34.79 10.70
N ILE A 543 -42.74 34.02 11.05
CA ILE A 543 -42.75 33.14 12.23
C ILE A 543 -41.66 32.07 12.11
N HIS A 544 -41.35 31.66 10.88
CA HIS A 544 -40.32 30.67 10.55
C HIS A 544 -38.94 31.25 10.23
N GLU A 545 -38.71 32.58 10.31
CA GLU A 545 -37.42 33.20 10.00
C GLU A 545 -36.20 32.60 10.74
N PRO A 546 -36.27 32.22 12.04
CA PRO A 546 -35.15 31.57 12.74
C PRO A 546 -34.63 30.30 12.05
N ILE A 547 -35.52 29.55 11.40
CA ILE A 547 -35.20 28.32 10.64
C ILE A 547 -34.35 28.67 9.41
N TYR A 548 -34.68 29.78 8.75
CA TYR A 548 -34.13 30.20 7.47
C TYR A 548 -32.87 31.09 7.57
N ASN A 549 -32.38 31.42 8.76
CA ASN A 549 -31.24 32.33 8.92
C ASN A 549 -29.89 31.67 8.53
N PHE A 550 -29.59 31.51 7.23
CA PHE A 550 -28.40 30.84 6.68
C PHE A 550 -27.06 31.60 6.85
N ASN A 551 -26.89 32.34 7.95
CA ASN A 551 -25.62 32.87 8.41
C ASN A 551 -24.87 31.85 9.27
N SER A 552 -23.66 32.18 9.73
CA SER A 552 -22.77 31.28 10.49
C SER A 552 -23.29 30.83 11.87
N LYS A 553 -24.47 31.29 12.28
CA LYS A 553 -25.19 30.89 13.50
C LYS A 553 -26.51 30.14 13.25
N GLY A 554 -26.93 29.92 11.99
CA GLY A 554 -28.27 29.43 11.64
C GLY A 554 -28.63 28.00 12.07
N PHE A 555 -29.94 27.70 12.10
CA PHE A 555 -30.50 26.41 12.55
C PHE A 555 -29.83 25.19 11.91
N TYR A 556 -29.77 25.15 10.58
CA TYR A 556 -29.17 24.04 9.84
C TYR A 556 -27.71 23.76 10.25
N GLU A 557 -26.84 24.79 10.31
CA GLU A 557 -25.44 24.59 10.71
C GLU A 557 -25.31 24.27 12.20
N SER A 558 -26.12 24.89 13.07
CA SER A 558 -26.18 24.58 14.51
C SER A 558 -26.52 23.10 14.74
N PHE A 559 -27.51 22.57 14.03
CA PHE A 559 -27.94 21.17 14.10
C PHE A 559 -26.91 20.20 13.50
N ASN A 560 -26.43 20.48 12.28
CA ASN A 560 -25.45 19.68 11.54
C ASN A 560 -24.13 19.47 12.30
N ASN A 561 -23.58 20.54 12.90
CA ASN A 561 -22.35 20.43 13.69
C ASN A 561 -22.55 19.70 15.03
N SER A 562 -23.76 19.76 15.60
CA SER A 562 -24.09 19.10 16.87
C SER A 562 -24.24 17.58 16.69
N LEU A 563 -25.06 17.14 15.73
CA LEU A 563 -25.31 15.71 15.48
C LEU A 563 -24.09 15.01 14.82
N GLY A 564 -23.44 15.65 13.85
CA GLY A 564 -22.34 15.04 13.09
C GLY A 564 -21.04 14.79 13.86
N SER A 565 -20.93 15.23 15.11
CA SER A 565 -19.69 15.20 15.91
C SER A 565 -19.53 13.97 16.82
N ALA A 566 -20.49 13.04 16.85
CA ALA A 566 -20.59 12.01 17.89
C ALA A 566 -20.14 10.57 17.51
N CYS A 567 -19.70 10.30 16.27
CA CYS A 567 -19.93 8.98 15.64
C CYS A 567 -18.73 8.23 14.96
N SER A 568 -17.49 8.16 15.49
CA SER A 568 -16.36 7.50 14.77
C SER A 568 -15.11 7.03 15.58
N ILE A 569 -14.63 5.77 15.41
CA ILE A 569 -13.37 5.15 15.95
C ILE A 569 -12.85 4.00 15.01
N GLY A 570 -11.55 3.59 15.06
CA GLY A 570 -10.93 2.44 14.30
C GLY A 570 -9.60 1.86 14.91
N GLY A 571 -8.95 0.81 14.31
CA GLY A 571 -7.82 0.02 14.89
C GLY A 571 -6.76 -0.64 13.92
N THR A 572 -5.88 -1.56 14.41
CA THR A 572 -4.52 -1.92 13.86
C THR A 572 -4.03 -3.42 13.91
N SER A 573 -2.92 -3.81 13.19
CA SER A 573 -2.17 -5.13 13.24
C SER A 573 -0.76 -5.15 12.52
N GLY A 574 0.04 -6.26 12.53
CA GLY A 574 1.42 -6.44 11.90
C GLY A 574 2.01 -7.91 11.87
N ASP A 575 3.28 -8.20 11.41
CA ASP A 575 4.24 -9.36 11.75
C ASP A 575 5.42 -9.77 10.73
N PHE A 576 6.13 -10.95 10.87
CA PHE A 576 7.56 -11.34 10.48
C PHE A 576 7.76 -12.84 9.95
N SER A 577 8.90 -13.57 9.61
CA SER A 577 10.35 -13.46 9.10
C SER A 577 10.99 -14.88 8.71
N SER A 578 12.23 -15.07 8.14
CA SER A 578 12.89 -16.43 7.85
C SER A 578 14.44 -16.51 7.45
N GLY A 579 15.10 -17.71 7.24
CA GLY A 579 16.60 -17.93 7.02
C GLY A 579 17.16 -19.27 6.36
N THR A 580 18.49 -19.62 6.46
CA THR A 580 19.30 -20.52 5.53
C THR A 580 20.30 -21.58 6.16
N SER A 581 21.12 -22.35 5.38
CA SER A 581 22.06 -23.46 5.80
C SER A 581 23.30 -23.72 4.89
N GLY A 582 24.41 -24.37 5.36
CA GLY A 582 25.64 -24.59 4.53
C GLY A 582 26.83 -25.45 5.04
N GLY A 583 28.06 -25.10 4.59
CA GLY A 583 29.32 -25.87 4.70
C GLY A 583 30.54 -25.11 5.27
N PHE A 584 31.78 -25.63 5.12
CA PHE A 584 32.97 -25.04 5.78
C PHE A 584 33.43 -23.73 5.12
N GLY A 585 33.69 -22.73 5.97
CA GLY A 585 33.83 -21.33 5.56
C GLY A 585 32.52 -20.55 5.68
N GLY A 586 31.38 -21.21 5.95
CA GLY A 586 30.15 -20.55 6.39
C GLY A 586 30.39 -19.72 7.66
N GLY A 587 29.71 -18.58 7.75
CA GLY A 587 29.95 -17.52 8.73
C GLY A 587 31.16 -16.62 8.41
N SER A 588 31.84 -16.81 7.27
CA SER A 588 32.94 -15.91 6.85
C SER A 588 32.41 -14.68 6.12
N GLY A 589 33.01 -13.53 6.38
CA GLY A 589 32.72 -12.28 5.68
C GLY A 589 33.26 -11.08 6.46
N GLY A 590 32.67 -9.91 6.31
CA GLY A 590 33.09 -8.73 7.06
C GLY A 590 32.53 -7.42 6.53
N GLY A 591 33.03 -6.33 7.10
CA GLY A 591 32.52 -4.99 6.89
C GLY A 591 33.50 -3.89 7.28
N ALA A 592 32.99 -2.75 7.75
CA ALA A 592 33.77 -1.55 8.05
C ALA A 592 33.28 -0.79 9.29
N PHE A 593 34.21 -0.04 9.90
CA PHE A 593 34.06 0.73 11.14
C PHE A 593 34.87 2.04 11.09
#